data_AF-A0A4U2ZZ86-F1
#
_entry.id   AF-A0A4U2ZZ86-F1
#
_cell.length_a   1.000
_cell.length_b   1.000
_cell.length_c   1.000
_cell.angle_alpha   90.00
_cell.angle_beta   90.00
_cell.angle_gamma   90.00
#
_symmetry.space_group_name_H-M   'P 1'
#
loop_
_entity.id
_entity.type
_entity.pdbx_description
1 polymer ?
#
loop_
_entity_poly.entity_id
_entity_poly.type
_entity_poly.pdbx_seq_one_letter_code
_entity_poly.pdbx_strand_id
1 'polypeptide(L)'
;MKDEKWKVTQSIGEDMIQANPVIPVRLLDKVKMKFKLKKFNGQVTTQSLYDRDVTTSSISHIFLGGISKAGYTKDQPVGMHTLTPGSDLEQIEPDKEPEFKSDKLRAVRPLTPQDDNYAPPGKNGVYKAKIWLRETKHNSWKQKESTMFPTDWSQEKVIDVISRSYDVARKVGSSNGTEKWEGRDPITGSMIVLKCLPNTGEIITAYPKYEKAAEV
;
A
#
# COMPACT_ATOMS: atom_id res chain seq x y z
N MET A 1 -20.17 22.15 19.09
CA MET A 1 -19.74 20.84 19.64
C MET A 1 -19.33 19.79 18.60
N LYS A 2 -19.96 19.68 17.40
CA LYS A 2 -19.46 18.76 16.34
C LYS A 2 -18.20 19.27 15.65
N ASP A 3 -18.04 20.58 15.51
CA ASP A 3 -16.93 21.20 14.76
C ASP A 3 -15.59 21.22 15.51
N GLU A 4 -15.61 21.34 16.84
CA GLU A 4 -14.39 21.31 17.67
C GLU A 4 -13.80 19.90 17.75
N LYS A 5 -14.66 18.88 17.84
CA LYS A 5 -14.20 17.49 17.86
C LYS A 5 -13.51 17.11 16.54
N TRP A 6 -13.99 17.66 15.41
CA TRP A 6 -13.38 17.41 14.11
C TRP A 6 -12.03 18.11 13.96
N LYS A 7 -11.91 19.38 14.41
CA LYS A 7 -10.65 20.13 14.41
C LYS A 7 -9.58 19.49 15.29
N VAL A 8 -9.94 19.02 16.49
CA VAL A 8 -9.01 18.33 17.41
C VAL A 8 -8.54 16.98 16.84
N THR A 9 -9.42 16.26 16.12
CA THR A 9 -9.03 14.98 15.48
C THR A 9 -8.13 15.22 14.25
N GLN A 10 -8.32 16.33 13.53
CA GLN A 10 -7.44 16.74 12.42
C GLN A 10 -6.05 17.19 12.90
N SER A 11 -5.97 17.99 13.98
CA SER A 11 -4.69 18.50 14.49
C SER A 11 -3.81 17.37 15.03
N ILE A 12 -4.39 16.40 15.75
CA ILE A 12 -3.66 15.21 16.23
C ILE A 12 -3.18 14.34 15.05
N GLY A 13 -3.96 14.27 13.96
CA GLY A 13 -3.57 13.57 12.74
C GLY A 13 -2.36 14.19 12.05
N GLU A 14 -2.35 15.52 11.89
CA GLU A 14 -1.24 16.24 11.25
C GLU A 14 0.05 16.19 12.08
N ASP A 15 -0.02 16.33 13.40
CA ASP A 15 1.14 16.26 14.31
C ASP A 15 1.77 14.86 14.34
N MET A 16 0.97 13.80 14.32
CA MET A 16 1.46 12.41 14.23
C MET A 16 2.07 12.08 12.86
N ILE A 17 1.53 12.65 11.78
CA ILE A 17 2.08 12.54 10.43
C ILE A 17 3.45 13.22 10.34
N GLN A 18 3.63 14.37 10.99
CA GLN A 18 4.91 15.07 11.04
C GLN A 18 5.96 14.36 11.89
N ALA A 19 5.56 13.72 12.99
CA ALA A 19 6.48 13.00 13.88
C ALA A 19 7.03 11.69 13.27
N ASN A 20 6.25 10.97 12.45
CA ASN A 20 6.67 9.72 11.80
C ASN A 20 6.10 9.59 10.38
N PRO A 21 6.71 10.25 9.38
CA PRO A 21 6.18 10.30 8.03
C PRO A 21 6.37 8.97 7.29
N VAL A 22 5.25 8.27 7.03
CA VAL A 22 5.08 7.14 6.11
C VAL A 22 5.70 7.40 4.74
N ILE A 23 5.49 8.61 4.22
CA ILE A 23 6.14 9.12 3.01
C ILE A 23 7.08 10.21 3.49
N PRO A 24 8.41 10.02 3.46
CA PRO A 24 9.36 11.02 3.90
C PRO A 24 8.97 12.40 3.38
N VAL A 25 8.94 13.42 4.25
CA VAL A 25 8.43 14.76 3.91
C VAL A 25 9.05 15.30 2.61
N ARG A 26 10.35 15.03 2.39
CA ARG A 26 11.10 15.36 1.16
C ARG A 26 10.54 14.75 -0.14
N LEU A 27 9.72 13.71 -0.04
CA LEU A 27 9.09 13.01 -1.15
C LEU A 27 7.63 13.39 -1.35
N LEU A 28 7.03 14.21 -0.47
CA LEU A 28 5.61 14.58 -0.57
C LEU A 28 5.32 15.36 -1.86
N ASP A 29 6.18 16.31 -2.22
CA ASP A 29 6.00 17.08 -3.47
C ASP A 29 6.17 16.18 -4.69
N LYS A 30 7.16 15.28 -4.64
CA LYS A 30 7.37 14.26 -5.67
C LYS A 30 6.14 13.36 -5.83
N VAL A 31 5.51 12.93 -4.74
CA VAL A 31 4.26 12.15 -4.77
C VAL A 31 3.10 12.98 -5.32
N LYS A 32 2.91 14.21 -4.84
CA LYS A 32 1.84 15.12 -5.31
C LYS A 32 1.96 15.45 -6.80
N MET A 33 3.18 15.57 -7.32
CA MET A 33 3.45 15.84 -8.74
C MET A 33 3.33 14.60 -9.62
N LYS A 34 3.84 13.45 -9.17
CA LYS A 34 3.95 12.24 -9.98
C LYS A 34 2.71 11.36 -9.96
N PHE A 35 1.91 11.43 -8.89
CA PHE A 35 0.70 10.61 -8.76
C PHE A 35 -0.53 11.47 -9.01
N LYS A 36 -1.40 11.02 -9.91
CA LYS A 36 -2.78 11.52 -9.93
C LYS A 36 -3.49 10.95 -8.71
N LEU A 37 -3.65 11.76 -7.67
CA LEU A 37 -4.32 11.38 -6.42
C LEU A 37 -5.64 12.12 -6.32
N LYS A 38 -6.60 11.57 -5.55
CA LYS A 38 -7.90 12.24 -5.36
C LYS A 38 -7.69 13.59 -4.71
N LYS A 39 -8.22 14.61 -5.39
CA LYS A 39 -8.17 15.99 -4.95
C LYS A 39 -9.39 16.29 -4.06
N PHE A 40 -9.15 16.92 -2.92
CA PHE A 40 -10.20 17.62 -2.17
C PHE A 40 -10.14 19.10 -2.54
N ASN A 41 -11.24 19.66 -3.05
CA ASN A 41 -11.30 21.04 -3.56
C ASN A 41 -10.18 21.38 -4.57
N GLY A 42 -9.83 20.44 -5.45
CA GLY A 42 -8.80 20.65 -6.47
C GLY A 42 -7.35 20.50 -6.01
N GLN A 43 -7.11 20.20 -4.72
CA GLN A 43 -5.76 20.01 -4.16
C GLN A 43 -5.59 18.64 -3.50
N VAL A 44 -4.38 18.08 -3.57
CA VAL A 44 -3.97 16.90 -2.79
C VAL A 44 -3.46 17.40 -1.44
N THR A 45 -4.22 17.18 -0.37
CA THR A 45 -3.82 17.60 0.99
C THR A 45 -2.84 16.60 1.58
N THR A 46 -1.98 17.04 2.52
CA THR A 46 -1.11 16.10 3.24
C THR A 46 -1.95 15.01 3.90
N GLN A 47 -3.07 15.34 4.54
CA GLN A 47 -3.98 14.35 5.11
C GLN A 47 -4.44 13.26 4.11
N SER A 48 -4.75 13.62 2.86
CA SER A 48 -5.15 12.64 1.83
C SER A 48 -4.02 11.66 1.44
N LEU A 49 -2.76 12.06 1.61
CA LEU A 49 -1.61 11.19 1.36
C LEU A 49 -1.43 10.12 2.44
N TYR A 50 -1.94 10.38 3.64
CA TYR A 50 -1.78 9.57 4.85
C TYR A 50 -3.06 8.86 5.28
N ASP A 51 -4.14 9.03 4.51
CA ASP A 51 -5.41 8.39 4.79
C ASP A 51 -5.24 6.87 4.72
N ARG A 52 -5.56 6.18 5.81
CA ARG A 52 -5.57 4.72 5.92
C ARG A 52 -6.93 4.13 5.55
N ASP A 53 -7.94 4.96 5.27
CA ASP A 53 -9.24 4.55 4.75
C ASP A 53 -9.14 4.19 3.27
N VAL A 54 -9.51 2.96 2.95
CA VAL A 54 -9.21 2.33 1.66
C VAL A 54 -10.28 2.56 0.62
N THR A 55 -11.25 3.41 0.96
CA THR A 55 -12.20 3.99 0.01
C THR A 55 -11.65 5.22 -0.69
N THR A 56 -10.49 5.73 -0.27
CA THR A 56 -9.82 6.90 -0.85
C THR A 56 -8.50 6.50 -1.52
N SER A 57 -8.14 7.19 -2.60
CA SER A 57 -6.89 6.96 -3.33
C SER A 57 -5.71 7.53 -2.55
N SER A 58 -5.15 6.70 -1.67
CA SER A 58 -4.02 7.06 -0.84
C SER A 58 -2.84 6.14 -1.12
N ILE A 59 -1.71 6.74 -1.51
CA ILE A 59 -0.47 6.01 -1.69
C ILE A 59 0.00 5.37 -0.36
N SER A 60 -0.47 5.86 0.80
CA SER A 60 -0.14 5.25 2.09
C SER A 60 -0.61 3.82 2.23
N HIS A 61 -1.65 3.37 1.52
CA HIS A 61 -2.01 1.95 1.57
C HIS A 61 -0.93 1.05 0.96
N ILE A 62 -0.08 1.56 0.05
CA ILE A 62 1.05 0.80 -0.46
C ILE A 62 2.08 0.53 0.64
N PHE A 63 2.26 1.50 1.54
CA PHE A 63 3.29 1.51 2.58
C PHE A 63 2.83 0.92 3.93
N LEU A 64 1.58 1.20 4.29
CA LEU A 64 0.99 0.82 5.58
C LEU A 64 -0.08 -0.25 5.46
N GLY A 65 -0.66 -0.41 4.28
CA GLY A 65 -1.94 -1.12 4.15
C GLY A 65 -3.09 -0.39 4.84
N GLY A 66 -4.27 -0.96 4.67
CA GLY A 66 -5.47 -0.55 5.38
C GLY A 66 -6.51 -1.67 5.39
N ILE A 67 -7.61 -1.43 6.10
CA ILE A 67 -8.78 -2.30 6.11
C ILE A 67 -9.87 -1.65 5.27
N SER A 68 -10.30 -2.33 4.21
CA SER A 68 -11.31 -1.80 3.30
C SER A 68 -12.64 -1.64 4.01
N LYS A 69 -13.28 -0.48 3.81
CA LYS A 69 -14.68 -0.23 4.21
C LYS A 69 -15.66 -0.35 3.05
N ALA A 70 -15.16 -0.63 1.84
CA ALA A 70 -16.00 -0.75 0.66
C ALA A 70 -16.86 -2.02 0.75
N GLY A 71 -18.15 -1.92 0.42
CA GLY A 71 -19.14 -2.98 0.70
C GLY A 71 -18.74 -4.40 0.28
N TYR A 72 -18.12 -4.57 -0.89
CA TYR A 72 -17.75 -5.88 -1.45
C TYR A 72 -16.43 -6.45 -0.92
N THR A 73 -15.56 -5.64 -0.30
CA THR A 73 -14.29 -6.06 0.33
C THR A 73 -14.24 -5.64 1.78
N LYS A 74 -15.41 -5.42 2.40
CA LYS A 74 -15.52 -4.86 3.72
C LYS A 74 -14.77 -5.73 4.73
N ASP A 75 -14.00 -5.08 5.60
CA ASP A 75 -13.21 -5.70 6.66
C ASP A 75 -12.06 -6.60 6.14
N GLN A 76 -11.70 -6.48 4.86
CA GLN A 76 -10.56 -7.19 4.25
C GLN A 76 -9.30 -6.32 4.21
N PRO A 77 -8.10 -6.91 4.40
CA PRO A 77 -6.84 -6.23 4.17
C PRO A 77 -6.66 -5.83 2.71
N VAL A 78 -6.18 -4.62 2.53
CA VAL A 78 -5.95 -4.02 1.22
C VAL A 78 -4.70 -3.16 1.30
N GLY A 79 -3.79 -3.34 0.35
CA GLY A 79 -2.48 -2.72 0.43
C GLY A 79 -1.48 -3.48 1.29
N MET A 80 -0.43 -2.77 1.67
CA MET A 80 0.87 -3.19 2.20
C MET A 80 1.65 -4.06 1.21
N HIS A 81 2.53 -3.37 0.48
CA HIS A 81 3.35 -3.92 -0.59
C HIS A 81 4.83 -3.65 -0.38
N THR A 82 5.22 -3.02 0.72
CA THR A 82 6.63 -2.80 1.07
C THR A 82 6.79 -2.86 2.57
N LEU A 83 7.99 -3.24 3.02
CA LEU A 83 8.36 -3.08 4.42
C LEU A 83 8.51 -1.58 4.71
N THR A 84 7.92 -1.14 5.81
CA THR A 84 8.12 0.22 6.32
C THR A 84 8.69 0.13 7.73
N PRO A 85 9.94 0.56 7.95
CA PRO A 85 10.51 0.57 9.28
C PRO A 85 9.70 1.52 10.16
N GLY A 86 9.39 1.11 11.39
CA GLY A 86 8.56 1.88 12.30
C GLY A 86 8.11 1.05 13.49
N SER A 87 7.61 1.72 14.52
CA SER A 87 7.18 1.07 15.77
C SER A 87 5.87 0.30 15.66
N ASP A 88 5.14 0.43 14.54
CA ASP A 88 3.81 -0.16 14.31
C ASP A 88 3.81 -1.40 13.39
N LEU A 89 4.97 -1.78 12.82
CA LEU A 89 5.15 -2.98 12.00
C LEU A 89 5.97 -4.05 12.73
N GLU A 90 5.40 -5.25 12.83
CA GLU A 90 6.06 -6.46 13.32
C GLU A 90 6.55 -7.32 12.15
N GLN A 91 7.79 -7.81 12.20
CA GLN A 91 8.25 -8.88 11.31
C GLN A 91 8.10 -10.20 12.03
N ILE A 92 7.25 -11.08 11.51
CA ILE A 92 6.90 -12.34 12.14
C ILE A 92 7.87 -13.43 11.68
N GLU A 93 8.32 -14.26 12.62
CA GLU A 93 9.17 -15.41 12.33
C GLU A 93 8.47 -16.39 11.38
N PRO A 94 9.23 -17.17 10.58
CA PRO A 94 8.72 -18.31 9.82
C PRO A 94 7.69 -19.13 10.61
N ASP A 95 6.59 -19.49 9.95
CA ASP A 95 5.53 -20.35 10.50
C ASP A 95 4.77 -19.82 11.73
N LYS A 96 5.01 -18.57 12.15
CA LYS A 96 4.24 -17.91 13.21
C LYS A 96 3.17 -16.97 12.64
N GLU A 97 2.22 -16.65 13.51
CA GLU A 97 1.21 -15.60 13.35
C GLU A 97 1.44 -14.52 14.42
N PRO A 98 0.99 -13.27 14.18
CA PRO A 98 1.14 -12.21 15.17
C PRO A 98 0.34 -12.53 16.44
N GLU A 99 0.91 -12.18 17.60
CA GLU A 99 0.23 -12.38 18.87
C GLU A 99 -1.07 -11.56 18.93
N PHE A 100 -2.12 -12.16 19.48
CA PHE A 100 -3.40 -11.47 19.67
C PHE A 100 -3.26 -10.21 20.55
N LYS A 101 -2.34 -10.22 21.52
CA LYS A 101 -2.10 -9.11 22.47
C LYS A 101 -0.97 -8.16 22.06
N SER A 102 -0.41 -8.29 20.85
CA SER A 102 0.63 -7.39 20.33
C SER A 102 0.19 -5.92 20.43
N ASP A 103 1.11 -4.99 20.66
CA ASP A 103 0.86 -3.54 20.59
C ASP A 103 0.90 -3.04 19.12
N LYS A 104 1.32 -3.91 18.19
CA LYS A 104 1.46 -3.60 16.78
C LYS A 104 0.12 -3.61 16.06
N LEU A 105 0.06 -2.83 15.00
CA LEU A 105 -1.12 -2.69 14.15
C LEU A 105 -0.94 -3.38 12.79
N ARG A 106 0.30 -3.74 12.47
CA ARG A 106 0.69 -4.36 11.21
C ARG A 106 1.70 -5.45 11.49
N ALA A 107 1.59 -6.56 10.80
CA ALA A 107 2.57 -7.62 10.84
C ALA A 107 2.80 -8.20 9.45
N VAL A 108 4.00 -8.71 9.19
CA VAL A 108 4.38 -9.25 7.88
C VAL A 108 5.35 -10.41 8.01
N ARG A 109 5.20 -11.39 7.13
CA ARG A 109 6.11 -12.52 6.97
C ARG A 109 6.22 -12.91 5.49
N PRO A 110 7.41 -12.95 4.90
CA PRO A 110 7.61 -13.57 3.58
C PRO A 110 7.07 -15.01 3.57
N LEU A 111 6.45 -15.43 2.46
CA LEU A 111 6.06 -16.82 2.32
C LEU A 111 7.31 -17.72 2.37
N THR A 112 7.13 -18.90 2.93
CA THR A 112 8.14 -19.95 3.12
C THR A 112 7.71 -21.22 2.37
N PRO A 113 8.62 -22.17 2.04
CA PRO A 113 8.27 -23.41 1.34
C PRO A 113 7.11 -24.23 1.93
N GLN A 114 6.77 -23.99 3.19
CA GLN A 114 5.65 -24.59 3.91
C GLN A 114 4.28 -23.97 3.59
N ASP A 115 4.24 -22.81 2.92
CA ASP A 115 3.01 -22.13 2.54
C ASP A 115 2.55 -22.57 1.14
N ASP A 116 1.25 -22.86 0.97
CA ASP A 116 0.66 -23.39 -0.27
C ASP A 116 0.99 -22.59 -1.54
N ASN A 117 1.06 -21.26 -1.42
CA ASN A 117 1.31 -20.34 -2.54
C ASN A 117 2.75 -19.84 -2.62
N TYR A 118 3.67 -20.49 -1.91
CA TYR A 118 5.08 -20.14 -1.91
C TYR A 118 5.65 -20.11 -3.31
N ALA A 119 6.45 -19.08 -3.55
CA ALA A 119 7.37 -19.04 -4.65
C ALA A 119 8.60 -18.25 -4.19
N PRO A 120 9.82 -18.66 -4.62
CA PRO A 120 11.01 -17.86 -4.37
C PRO A 120 10.84 -16.45 -4.95
N PRO A 121 11.65 -15.47 -4.52
CA PRO A 121 11.63 -14.14 -5.13
C PRO A 121 11.70 -14.23 -6.67
N GLY A 122 10.72 -13.60 -7.32
CA GLY A 122 10.55 -13.61 -8.76
C GLY A 122 11.47 -12.60 -9.44
N LYS A 123 11.10 -12.21 -10.67
CA LYS A 123 11.80 -11.17 -11.41
C LYS A 123 11.93 -9.91 -10.56
N ASN A 124 13.13 -9.32 -10.61
CA ASN A 124 13.48 -8.08 -9.94
C ASN A 124 13.31 -8.12 -8.40
N GLY A 125 13.31 -9.31 -7.78
CA GLY A 125 13.22 -9.47 -6.33
C GLY A 125 11.82 -9.35 -5.74
N VAL A 126 10.78 -9.31 -6.58
CA VAL A 126 9.38 -9.27 -6.13
C VAL A 126 9.04 -10.58 -5.43
N TYR A 127 8.53 -10.50 -4.20
CA TYR A 127 8.23 -11.70 -3.39
C TYR A 127 6.78 -11.69 -2.90
N LYS A 128 6.33 -12.83 -2.38
CA LYS A 128 5.00 -12.95 -1.76
C LYS A 128 5.15 -12.98 -0.24
N ALA A 129 4.17 -12.40 0.46
CA ALA A 129 4.15 -12.37 1.92
C ALA A 129 2.74 -12.57 2.45
N LYS A 130 2.63 -13.14 3.65
CA LYS A 130 1.43 -12.98 4.49
C LYS A 130 1.54 -11.63 5.19
N ILE A 131 0.44 -10.90 5.14
CA ILE A 131 0.28 -9.61 5.82
C ILE A 131 -0.89 -9.71 6.79
N TRP A 132 -0.72 -9.11 7.96
CA TRP A 132 -1.78 -8.96 8.94
C TRP A 132 -1.97 -7.48 9.25
N LEU A 133 -3.21 -7.03 9.14
CA LEU A 133 -3.60 -5.66 9.48
C LEU A 133 -4.66 -5.73 10.57
N ARG A 134 -4.49 -4.89 11.60
CA ARG A 134 -5.38 -4.89 12.74
C ARG A 134 -6.64 -4.08 12.46
N GLU A 135 -7.79 -4.73 12.56
CA GLU A 135 -9.10 -4.12 12.41
C GLU A 135 -9.51 -3.43 13.72
N THR A 136 -9.92 -2.17 13.65
CA THR A 136 -10.08 -1.32 14.84
C THR A 136 -11.34 -1.60 15.65
N LYS A 137 -12.42 -2.12 15.04
CA LYS A 137 -13.70 -2.31 15.74
C LYS A 137 -13.68 -3.53 16.65
N HIS A 138 -13.11 -4.63 16.20
CA HIS A 138 -13.00 -5.87 17.00
C HIS A 138 -11.59 -6.16 17.51
N ASN A 139 -10.65 -5.25 17.25
CA ASN A 139 -9.23 -5.40 17.61
C ASN A 139 -8.63 -6.73 17.14
N SER A 140 -9.04 -7.18 15.96
CA SER A 140 -8.72 -8.51 15.41
C SER A 140 -7.74 -8.41 14.26
N TRP A 141 -6.86 -9.40 14.14
CA TRP A 141 -5.98 -9.52 12.98
C TRP A 141 -6.76 -9.97 11.75
N LYS A 142 -6.58 -9.26 10.64
CA LYS A 142 -7.06 -9.68 9.33
C LYS A 142 -5.86 -10.04 8.45
N GLN A 143 -5.86 -11.27 7.94
CA GLN A 143 -4.77 -11.81 7.13
C GLN A 143 -5.06 -11.68 5.64
N LYS A 144 -4.02 -11.48 4.84
CA LYS A 144 -4.05 -11.66 3.39
C LYS A 144 -2.68 -12.02 2.83
N GLU A 145 -2.64 -12.71 1.70
CA GLU A 145 -1.42 -12.81 0.89
C GLU A 145 -1.25 -11.57 -0.01
N SER A 146 -0.05 -10.99 0.04
CA SER A 146 0.34 -9.81 -0.73
C SER A 146 1.54 -10.11 -1.61
N THR A 147 1.65 -9.40 -2.72
CA THR A 147 2.90 -9.30 -3.48
C THR A 147 3.62 -8.03 -3.06
N MET A 148 4.91 -8.18 -2.76
CA MET A 148 5.74 -7.18 -2.12
C MET A 148 6.86 -6.72 -3.06
N PHE A 149 7.17 -5.43 -3.00
CA PHE A 149 8.39 -4.85 -3.55
C PHE A 149 9.61 -5.44 -2.85
N PRO A 150 10.77 -5.52 -3.53
CA PRO A 150 12.00 -6.03 -2.93
C PRO A 150 12.36 -5.32 -1.62
N THR A 151 12.88 -6.07 -0.65
CA THR A 151 13.14 -5.57 0.71
C THR A 151 14.27 -4.54 0.77
N ASP A 152 15.14 -4.51 -0.23
CA ASP A 152 16.25 -3.57 -0.38
C ASP A 152 15.85 -2.26 -1.07
N TRP A 153 14.60 -2.14 -1.54
CA TRP A 153 14.13 -0.92 -2.18
C TRP A 153 13.74 0.14 -1.16
N SER A 154 14.31 1.33 -1.31
CA SER A 154 13.85 2.50 -0.56
C SER A 154 12.43 2.88 -0.96
N GLN A 155 11.70 3.53 -0.05
CA GLN A 155 10.37 4.07 -0.34
C GLN A 155 10.38 5.02 -1.54
N GLU A 156 11.46 5.78 -1.71
CA GLU A 156 11.67 6.65 -2.88
C GLU A 156 11.75 5.85 -4.19
N LYS A 157 12.51 4.75 -4.18
CA LYS A 157 12.62 3.86 -5.35
C LYS A 157 11.26 3.24 -5.69
N VAL A 158 10.49 2.82 -4.69
CA VAL A 158 9.11 2.32 -4.87
C VAL A 158 8.22 3.38 -5.53
N ILE A 159 8.23 4.61 -5.00
CA ILE A 159 7.51 5.77 -5.56
C ILE A 159 7.89 6.01 -7.02
N ASP A 160 9.18 6.00 -7.33
CA ASP A 160 9.68 6.25 -8.68
C ASP A 160 9.30 5.15 -9.67
N VAL A 161 9.38 3.89 -9.24
CA VAL A 161 8.99 2.73 -10.06
C VAL A 161 7.50 2.78 -10.38
N ILE A 162 6.64 3.07 -9.40
CA ILE A 162 5.20 3.17 -9.64
C ILE A 162 4.89 4.32 -10.59
N SER A 163 5.51 5.49 -10.40
CA SER A 163 5.30 6.66 -11.26
C SER A 163 5.68 6.37 -12.71
N ARG A 164 6.91 5.89 -12.96
CA ARG A 164 7.33 5.58 -14.34
C ARG A 164 6.51 4.46 -14.97
N SER A 165 6.08 3.49 -14.17
CA SER A 165 5.19 2.43 -14.65
C SER A 165 3.83 2.99 -15.06
N TYR A 166 3.29 3.95 -14.31
CA TYR A 166 2.03 4.61 -14.65
C TYR A 166 2.11 5.36 -15.99
N ASP A 167 3.23 6.05 -16.25
CA ASP A 167 3.44 6.82 -17.49
C ASP A 167 3.36 5.95 -18.76
N VAL A 168 3.71 4.66 -18.64
CA VAL A 168 3.67 3.68 -19.73
C VAL A 168 2.55 2.64 -19.59
N ALA A 169 1.72 2.76 -18.55
CA ALA A 169 0.71 1.76 -18.22
C ALA A 169 -0.42 1.76 -19.26
N ARG A 170 -0.99 0.57 -19.47
CA ARG A 170 -2.18 0.38 -20.29
C ARG A 170 -3.30 -0.19 -19.46
N LYS A 171 -4.52 0.27 -19.72
CA LYS A 171 -5.73 -0.30 -19.14
C LYS A 171 -5.89 -1.74 -19.63
N VAL A 172 -5.98 -2.68 -18.68
CA VAL A 172 -6.17 -4.12 -18.94
C VAL A 172 -7.55 -4.61 -18.49
N GLY A 173 -8.33 -3.78 -17.80
CA GLY A 173 -9.69 -4.13 -17.42
C GLY A 173 -10.39 -3.04 -16.60
N SER A 174 -11.68 -3.25 -16.36
CA SER A 174 -12.51 -2.42 -15.48
C SER A 174 -13.41 -3.30 -14.64
N SER A 175 -13.55 -3.00 -13.35
CA SER A 175 -14.43 -3.71 -12.44
C SER A 175 -14.80 -2.83 -11.26
N ASN A 176 -16.06 -2.91 -10.81
CA ASN A 176 -16.55 -2.32 -9.56
C ASN A 176 -16.19 -0.83 -9.40
N GLY A 177 -16.33 -0.04 -10.47
CA GLY A 177 -16.03 1.40 -10.44
C GLY A 177 -14.54 1.74 -10.40
N THR A 178 -13.66 0.79 -10.73
CA THR A 178 -12.22 0.99 -10.84
C THR A 178 -11.69 0.43 -12.16
N GLU A 179 -10.60 1.00 -12.65
CA GLU A 179 -9.85 0.48 -13.79
C GLU A 179 -8.58 -0.21 -13.32
N LYS A 180 -8.25 -1.34 -13.92
CA LYS A 180 -6.99 -2.02 -13.71
C LYS A 180 -6.05 -1.66 -14.85
N TRP A 181 -4.87 -1.18 -14.50
CA TRP A 181 -3.81 -0.80 -15.42
C TRP A 181 -2.56 -1.63 -15.12
N GLU A 182 -1.81 -2.00 -16.15
CA GLU A 182 -0.52 -2.68 -16.02
C GLU A 182 0.53 -1.90 -16.79
N GLY A 183 1.66 -1.61 -16.12
CA GLY A 183 2.78 -0.88 -16.69
C GLY A 183 4.09 -1.50 -16.24
N ARG A 184 5.01 -1.72 -17.17
CA ARG A 184 6.36 -2.23 -16.86
C ARG A 184 7.31 -1.05 -16.71
N ASP A 185 7.93 -0.93 -15.55
CA ASP A 185 8.92 0.11 -15.31
C ASP A 185 10.07 -0.01 -16.32
N PRO A 186 10.38 1.03 -17.11
CA PRO A 186 11.42 0.95 -18.13
C PRO A 186 12.84 0.82 -17.58
N ILE A 187 13.07 1.10 -16.30
CA ILE A 187 14.40 1.04 -15.67
C ILE A 187 14.64 -0.31 -14.99
N THR A 188 13.76 -0.69 -14.07
CA THR A 188 13.89 -1.94 -13.30
C THR A 188 13.30 -3.14 -14.03
N GLY A 189 12.45 -2.92 -15.04
CA GLY A 189 11.71 -3.97 -15.72
C GLY A 189 10.56 -4.55 -14.88
N SER A 190 10.28 -4.02 -13.69
CA SER A 190 9.23 -4.54 -12.80
C SER A 190 7.84 -4.23 -13.35
N MET A 191 6.98 -5.24 -13.43
CA MET A 191 5.58 -5.05 -13.79
C MET A 191 4.79 -4.55 -12.58
N ILE A 192 4.15 -3.40 -12.72
CA ILE A 192 3.32 -2.79 -11.69
C ILE A 192 1.86 -2.86 -12.12
N VAL A 193 1.01 -3.36 -11.22
CA VAL A 193 -0.44 -3.27 -11.36
C VAL A 193 -0.92 -2.04 -10.62
N LEU A 194 -1.71 -1.21 -11.29
CA LEU A 194 -2.36 -0.04 -10.69
C LEU A 194 -3.87 -0.24 -10.74
N LYS A 195 -4.55 0.13 -9.66
CA LYS A 195 -5.99 0.35 -9.67
C LYS A 195 -6.23 1.85 -9.70
N CYS A 196 -7.00 2.31 -10.68
CA CYS A 196 -7.25 3.73 -10.91
C CYS A 196 -8.75 4.04 -10.88
N LEU A 197 -9.11 5.28 -10.57
CA LEU A 197 -10.45 5.80 -10.79
C LEU A 197 -10.71 5.97 -12.30
N PRO A 198 -11.87 5.53 -12.81
CA PRO A 198 -12.24 5.75 -14.20
C PRO A 198 -12.26 7.24 -14.54
N ASN A 199 -11.95 7.58 -15.79
CA ASN A 199 -11.95 8.93 -16.37
C ASN A 199 -10.90 9.91 -15.80
N THR A 200 -10.59 9.86 -14.51
CA THR A 200 -9.56 10.73 -13.90
C THR A 200 -8.16 10.12 -13.96
N GLY A 201 -8.09 8.79 -13.99
CA GLY A 201 -6.84 8.03 -13.93
C GLY A 201 -6.15 8.13 -12.57
N GLU A 202 -6.85 8.59 -11.53
CA GLU A 202 -6.27 8.73 -10.20
C GLU A 202 -5.92 7.36 -9.61
N ILE A 203 -4.67 7.17 -9.18
CA ILE A 203 -4.19 5.90 -8.64
C ILE A 203 -4.79 5.70 -7.24
N ILE A 204 -5.59 4.66 -7.10
CA ILE A 204 -6.16 4.20 -5.83
C ILE A 204 -5.13 3.38 -5.05
N THR A 205 -4.50 2.43 -5.74
CA THR A 205 -3.42 1.61 -5.17
C THR A 205 -2.52 1.10 -6.29
N ALA A 206 -1.29 0.74 -5.95
CA ALA A 206 -0.36 0.09 -6.87
C ALA A 206 0.47 -0.97 -6.15
N TYR A 207 0.82 -2.03 -6.86
CA TYR A 207 1.59 -3.13 -6.31
C TYR A 207 2.37 -3.86 -7.40
N PRO A 208 3.52 -4.47 -7.06
CA PRO A 208 4.27 -5.24 -8.04
C PRO A 208 3.52 -6.52 -8.38
N LYS A 209 3.53 -6.89 -9.66
CA LYS A 209 3.06 -8.18 -10.13
C LYS A 209 4.18 -9.20 -9.94
N TYR A 210 3.89 -10.29 -9.25
CA TYR A 210 4.83 -11.40 -9.18
C TYR A 210 4.95 -12.06 -10.56
N GLU A 211 6.17 -12.14 -11.08
CA GLU A 211 6.51 -12.84 -12.30
C GLU A 211 7.62 -13.84 -11.97
N LYS A 212 7.44 -15.12 -12.32
CA LYS A 212 8.48 -16.13 -12.11
C LYS A 212 9.79 -15.67 -12.78
N ALA A 213 10.91 -15.83 -12.08
CA ALA A 213 12.22 -15.69 -12.69
C ALA A 213 12.33 -16.67 -13.86
N ALA A 214 13.05 -16.28 -14.93
CA ALA A 214 13.34 -17.24 -15.99
C ALA A 214 14.26 -18.32 -15.40
N GLU A 215 13.96 -19.59 -15.68
CA GLU A 215 14.91 -20.67 -15.45
C GLU A 215 16.09 -20.40 -16.38
N VAL A 216 17.29 -20.30 -15.81
CA VAL A 216 18.55 -20.12 -16.54
C VAL A 216 19.10 -21.50 -16.88
#